data_AF-A0A519ENC2-F1
#
_entry.id   AF-A0A519ENC2-F1
#
_cell.length_a   1.000
_cell.length_b   1.000
_cell.length_c   1.000
_cell.angle_alpha   90.00
_cell.angle_beta   90.00
_cell.angle_gamma   90.00
#
_symmetry.space_group_name_H-M   'P 1'
#
loop_
_entity.id
_entity.type
_entity.pdbx_description
1 polymer ?
#
loop_
_entity_poly.entity_id
_entity_poly.type
_entity_poly.pdbx_seq_one_letter_code
_entity_poly.pdbx_strand_id
1 'polypeptide(L)'
;MSAGRDRRLRVETDKLEAFCLLVRAASAAADQAAFAEVSRAAAIALRARFGGGTITSAFAWLSGPAAQDALASVRAGDVELQGALSLIELEQAVALAKEAETLQR
;
A
#
# COMPACT_ATOMS: atom_id res chain seq x y z
N MET A 1 -0.97 -7.80 25.11
CA MET A 1 -0.10 -7.21 24.07
C MET A 1 0.39 -5.85 24.58
N SER A 2 1.60 -5.40 24.23
CA SER A 2 2.09 -4.10 24.71
C SER A 2 1.55 -2.98 23.81
N ALA A 3 1.14 -1.85 24.40
CA ALA A 3 0.54 -0.73 23.65
C ALA A 3 1.43 -0.21 22.50
N GLY A 4 2.76 -0.35 22.60
CA GLY A 4 3.69 0.03 21.53
C GLY A 4 3.63 -0.90 20.31
N ARG A 5 3.42 -2.21 20.52
CA ARG A 5 3.26 -3.19 19.43
C ARG A 5 1.97 -2.93 18.67
N ASP A 6 0.86 -2.73 19.39
CA ASP A 6 -0.46 -2.54 18.80
C ASP A 6 -0.51 -1.25 17.98
N ARG A 7 0.12 -0.17 18.49
CA ARG A 7 0.27 1.09 17.75
C ARG A 7 1.10 0.93 16.47
N ARG A 8 2.22 0.23 16.55
CA ARG A 8 3.07 -0.02 15.37
C ARG A 8 2.30 -0.81 14.32
N LEU A 9 1.62 -1.88 14.75
CA LEU A 9 0.87 -2.74 13.86
C LEU A 9 -0.23 -1.95 13.13
N ARG A 10 -0.96 -1.11 13.86
CA ARG A 10 -1.96 -0.20 13.29
C ARG A 10 -1.38 0.68 12.18
N VAL A 11 -0.24 1.34 12.45
CA VAL A 11 0.41 2.22 11.46
C VAL A 11 0.83 1.47 10.20
N GLU A 12 1.37 0.26 10.33
CA GLU A 12 1.77 -0.53 9.17
C GLU A 12 0.56 -1.04 8.38
N THR A 13 -0.54 -1.38 9.03
CA THR A 13 -1.82 -1.70 8.36
C THR A 13 -2.41 -0.48 7.66
N ASP A 14 -2.37 0.70 8.27
CA ASP A 14 -2.86 1.94 7.65
C ASP A 14 -2.05 2.31 6.40
N LYS A 15 -0.74 2.00 6.39
CA LYS A 15 0.12 2.12 5.20
C LYS A 15 -0.24 1.09 4.15
N LEU A 16 -0.45 -0.17 4.55
CA LEU A 16 -0.84 -1.26 3.65
C LEU A 16 -2.09 -0.86 2.86
N GLU A 17 -3.16 -0.44 3.53
CA GLU A 17 -4.40 -0.03 2.86
C GLU A 17 -4.20 1.16 1.94
N ALA A 18 -3.51 2.20 2.41
CA ALA A 18 -3.25 3.39 1.61
C ALA A 18 -2.44 3.07 0.36
N PHE A 19 -1.39 2.27 0.48
CA PHE A 19 -0.50 1.97 -0.63
C PHE A 19 -1.17 1.02 -1.62
N CYS A 20 -1.97 0.05 -1.15
CA CYS A 20 -2.75 -0.83 -2.01
C CYS A 20 -3.76 -0.04 -2.86
N LEU A 21 -4.41 0.97 -2.29
CA LEU A 21 -5.30 1.86 -3.05
C LEU A 21 -4.54 2.62 -4.15
N LEU A 22 -3.35 3.14 -3.83
CA LEU A 22 -2.54 3.88 -4.80
C LEU A 22 -2.04 2.99 -5.94
N VAL A 23 -1.55 1.79 -5.63
CA VAL A 23 -1.09 0.83 -6.65
C VAL A 23 -2.24 0.41 -7.55
N ARG A 24 -3.42 0.10 -7.01
CA ARG A 24 -4.59 -0.22 -7.82
C ARG A 24 -4.97 0.93 -8.76
N ALA A 25 -4.99 2.16 -8.26
CA ALA A 25 -5.29 3.33 -9.09
C ALA A 25 -4.24 3.53 -10.19
N ALA A 26 -2.95 3.33 -9.88
CA ALA A 26 -1.87 3.39 -10.87
C ALA A 26 -2.00 2.32 -11.94
N SER A 27 -2.23 1.07 -11.54
CA SER A 27 -2.36 -0.07 -12.44
C SER A 27 -3.61 0.01 -13.31
N ALA A 28 -4.65 0.72 -12.87
CA ALA A 28 -5.87 0.97 -13.64
C ALA A 28 -5.76 2.18 -14.59
N ALA A 29 -4.66 2.94 -14.57
CA ALA A 29 -4.48 4.07 -15.45
C ALA A 29 -4.42 3.62 -16.92
N ALA A 30 -5.29 4.18 -17.77
CA ALA A 30 -5.40 3.80 -19.18
C ALA A 30 -4.20 4.24 -20.03
N ASP A 31 -3.53 5.32 -19.62
CA ASP A 31 -2.40 5.89 -20.33
C ASP A 31 -1.44 6.63 -19.38
N GLN A 32 -0.38 7.18 -19.95
CA GLN A 32 0.66 7.89 -19.20
C GLN A 32 0.16 9.20 -18.58
N ALA A 33 -0.83 9.88 -19.18
CA ALA A 33 -1.39 11.12 -18.63
C ALA A 33 -2.21 10.83 -17.38
N ALA A 34 -3.09 9.82 -17.44
CA ALA A 34 -3.84 9.32 -16.31
C ALA A 34 -2.91 8.82 -15.19
N PHE A 35 -1.84 8.10 -15.53
CA PHE A 35 -0.84 7.65 -14.55
C PHE A 35 -0.14 8.84 -13.87
N ALA A 36 0.19 9.89 -14.63
CA ALA A 36 0.82 11.09 -14.08
C ALA A 36 -0.13 11.85 -13.13
N GLU A 37 -1.42 11.91 -13.44
CA GLU A 37 -2.44 12.48 -12.56
C GLU A 37 -2.56 11.71 -11.25
N VAL A 38 -2.69 10.38 -11.33
CA VAL A 38 -2.71 9.49 -10.16
C VAL A 38 -1.43 9.67 -9.33
N SER A 39 -0.27 9.75 -9.98
CA SER A 39 1.02 9.93 -9.30
C SER A 39 1.10 11.26 -8.53
N ARG A 40 0.57 12.36 -9.11
CA ARG A 40 0.51 13.66 -8.42
C ARG A 40 -0.45 13.61 -7.23
N ALA A 41 -1.64 13.07 -7.42
CA ALA A 41 -2.62 12.92 -6.34
C ALA A 41 -2.07 12.05 -5.21
N ALA A 42 -1.39 10.95 -5.56
CA ALA A 42 -0.70 10.07 -4.62
C ALA A 42 0.35 10.82 -3.81
N ALA A 43 1.22 11.60 -4.46
CA ALA A 43 2.26 12.37 -3.77
C ALA A 43 1.67 13.36 -2.76
N ILE A 44 0.58 14.03 -3.10
CA ILE A 44 -0.14 14.95 -2.19
C ILE A 44 -0.72 14.17 -1.00
N ALA A 45 -1.42 13.07 -1.26
CA ALA A 45 -2.03 12.25 -0.21
C ALA A 45 -0.97 11.65 0.74
N LEU A 46 0.13 11.14 0.19
CA LEU A 46 1.24 10.58 0.95
C LEU A 46 1.96 11.65 1.78
N ARG A 47 2.17 12.84 1.21
CA ARG A 47 2.73 13.99 1.94
C ARG A 47 1.86 14.38 3.13
N ALA A 48 0.54 14.47 2.93
CA ALA A 48 -0.39 14.85 3.99
C ALA A 48 -0.47 13.80 5.11
N ARG A 49 -0.42 12.50 4.76
CA ARG A 49 -0.69 11.41 5.69
C ARG A 49 0.55 10.80 6.34
N PHE A 50 1.68 10.80 5.62
CA PHE A 50 2.92 10.14 6.03
C PHE A 50 4.15 11.06 5.98
N GLY A 51 3.96 12.35 5.70
CA GLY A 51 5.05 13.32 5.61
C GLY A 51 5.85 13.25 4.31
N GLY A 52 5.52 12.35 3.38
CA GLY A 52 6.13 12.25 2.06
C GLY A 52 5.85 10.92 1.39
N GLY A 53 6.28 10.81 0.13
CA GLY A 53 6.20 9.57 -0.64
C GLY A 53 5.80 9.81 -2.10
N THR A 54 6.03 8.79 -2.90
CA THR A 54 5.65 8.70 -4.31
C THR A 54 4.98 7.36 -4.58
N ILE A 55 4.34 7.25 -5.75
CA ILE A 55 3.79 5.98 -6.19
C ILE A 55 4.86 4.89 -6.27
N THR A 56 6.06 5.22 -6.76
CA THR A 56 7.21 4.31 -6.80
C THR A 56 7.61 3.82 -5.41
N SER A 57 7.63 4.70 -4.40
CA SER A 57 7.93 4.29 -3.02
C SER A 57 6.83 3.40 -2.43
N ALA A 58 5.57 3.57 -2.84
CA ALA A 58 4.47 2.71 -2.43
C ALA A 58 4.61 1.31 -3.05
N PHE A 59 4.94 1.23 -4.34
CA PHE A 59 5.28 -0.02 -5.02
C PHE A 59 6.42 -0.76 -4.32
N ALA A 60 7.54 -0.08 -4.07
CA ALA A 60 8.71 -0.67 -3.42
C ALA A 60 8.43 -1.13 -1.98
N TRP A 61 7.60 -0.40 -1.23
CA TRP A 61 7.22 -0.83 0.11
C TRP A 61 6.32 -2.07 0.07
N LEU A 62 5.34 -2.10 -0.85
CA LEU A 62 4.39 -3.21 -1.00
C LEU A 62 5.03 -4.52 -1.46
N SER A 63 6.09 -4.45 -2.25
CA SER A 63 6.84 -5.65 -2.64
C SER A 63 7.79 -6.15 -1.54
N GLY A 64 8.10 -5.30 -0.56
CA GLY A 64 9.01 -5.58 0.54
C GLY A 64 8.43 -6.39 1.70
N PRO A 65 9.27 -6.76 2.69
CA PRO A 65 8.89 -7.61 3.82
C PRO A 65 7.90 -6.92 4.78
N ALA A 66 7.98 -5.61 4.95
CA ALA A 66 7.08 -4.87 5.86
C ALA A 66 5.60 -5.00 5.44
N ALA A 67 5.33 -4.99 4.14
CA ALA A 67 3.99 -5.23 3.61
C ALA A 67 3.51 -6.66 3.83
N GLN A 68 4.40 -7.64 3.71
CA GLN A 68 4.08 -9.05 3.95
C GLN A 68 3.74 -9.31 5.42
N ASP A 69 4.49 -8.71 6.33
CA ASP A 69 4.24 -8.79 7.77
C ASP A 69 2.90 -8.13 8.15
N ALA A 70 2.61 -6.95 7.58
CA ALA A 70 1.34 -6.27 7.77
C ALA A 70 0.16 -7.10 7.24
N LEU A 71 0.29 -7.66 6.04
CA LEU A 71 -0.73 -8.52 5.44
C LEU A 71 -0.93 -9.82 6.24
N ALA A 72 0.14 -10.44 6.73
CA ALA A 72 0.08 -11.62 7.58
C ALA A 72 -0.66 -11.33 8.89
N SER A 73 -0.43 -10.16 9.48
CA SER A 73 -1.12 -9.74 10.71
C SER A 73 -2.61 -9.50 10.48
N VAL A 74 -3.00 -8.93 9.33
CA VAL A 74 -4.41 -8.81 8.94
C VAL A 74 -5.04 -10.20 8.74
N ARG A 75 -4.36 -11.12 8.04
CA ARG A 75 -4.82 -12.51 7.84
C ARG A 75 -5.01 -13.26 9.16
N ALA A 76 -4.13 -13.02 10.13
CA ALA A 76 -4.20 -13.63 11.46
C ALA A 76 -5.32 -13.04 12.34
N GLY A 77 -5.93 -11.91 11.94
CA GLY A 77 -6.90 -11.19 12.77
C GLY A 77 -6.26 -10.38 13.90
N ASP A 78 -4.93 -10.18 13.89
CA ASP A 78 -4.21 -9.39 14.89
C ASP A 78 -4.57 -7.89 14.78
N VAL A 79 -5.03 -7.47 13.61
CA VAL A 79 -5.40 -6.09 13.29
C VAL A 79 -6.52 -6.08 12.24
N GLU A 80 -7.61 -5.39 12.54
CA GLU A 80 -8.71 -5.19 11.60
C GLU A 80 -8.39 -4.12 10.56
N LEU A 81 -8.88 -4.30 9.34
CA LEU A 81 -8.87 -3.27 8.30
C LEU A 81 -9.89 -2.19 8.65
N GLN A 82 -9.54 -0.93 8.39
CA GLN A 82 -10.44 0.21 8.64
C GLN A 82 -10.86 0.93 7.36
N GLY A 83 -10.15 0.70 6.26
CA GLY A 83 -10.46 1.27 4.96
C GLY A 83 -11.41 0.43 4.13
N ALA A 84 -11.52 0.81 2.86
CA ALA A 84 -12.50 0.27 1.92
C ALA A 84 -12.07 -1.03 1.24
N LEU A 85 -10.86 -1.54 1.51
CA LEU A 85 -10.32 -2.72 0.84
C LEU A 85 -10.63 -3.99 1.60
N SER A 86 -11.14 -4.99 0.89
CA SER A 86 -11.17 -6.36 1.39
C SER A 86 -9.76 -6.98 1.43
N LEU A 87 -9.58 -8.04 2.22
CA LEU A 87 -8.33 -8.80 2.27
C LEU A 87 -7.88 -9.26 0.86
N ILE A 88 -8.82 -9.73 0.04
CA ILE A 88 -8.53 -10.19 -1.33
C ILE A 88 -7.98 -9.04 -2.19
N GLU A 89 -8.55 -7.84 -2.06
CA GLU A 89 -8.08 -6.66 -2.82
C GLU A 89 -6.70 -6.19 -2.36
N LEU A 90 -6.36 -6.34 -1.08
CA LEU A 90 -5.01 -6.09 -0.57
C LEU A 90 -4.01 -7.08 -1.17
N GLU A 91 -4.35 -8.37 -1.17
CA GLU A 91 -3.51 -9.42 -1.75
C GLU A 91 -3.25 -9.20 -3.24
N GLN A 92 -4.28 -8.83 -4.00
CA GLN A 92 -4.17 -8.49 -5.41
C GLN A 92 -3.26 -7.26 -5.62
N ALA A 93 -3.43 -6.21 -4.83
CA ALA A 93 -2.59 -5.02 -4.94
C ALA A 93 -1.11 -5.29 -4.59
N VAL A 94 -0.85 -6.14 -3.58
CA VAL A 94 0.51 -6.59 -3.24
C VAL A 94 1.11 -7.43 -4.37
N ALA A 95 0.30 -8.30 -5.01
CA ALA A 95 0.75 -9.08 -6.16
C ALA A 95 1.13 -8.18 -7.35
N LEU A 96 0.28 -7.20 -7.69
CA LEU A 96 0.56 -6.20 -8.73
C LEU A 96 1.85 -5.44 -8.45
N ALA A 97 2.11 -5.09 -7.18
CA ALA A 97 3.34 -4.39 -6.82
C ALA A 97 4.60 -5.25 -7.05
N LYS A 98 4.54 -6.55 -6.75
CA LYS A 98 5.63 -7.51 -6.98
C LYS A 98 5.88 -7.77 -8.46
N GLU A 99 4.82 -7.85 -9.26
CA GLU A 99 4.92 -7.99 -10.70
C GLU A 99 5.59 -6.76 -11.32
N ALA A 100 5.18 -5.55 -10.90
CA ALA A 100 5.78 -4.30 -11.36
C ALA A 100 7.27 -4.17 -10.99
N GLU A 101 7.68 -4.62 -9.79
CA GLU A 101 9.11 -4.65 -9.42
C GLU A 101 9.90 -5.62 -10.31
N THR A 102 9.32 -6.79 -10.63
CA THR A 102 9.97 -7.79 -11.48
C THR A 102 10.20 -7.27 -12.89
N LEU A 103 9.28 -6.47 -13.43
CA LEU A 103 9.40 -5.85 -14.76
C LEU A 103 10.42 -4.69 -14.82
N GLN A 104 10.83 -4.15 -13.67
CA GLN A 104 11.83 -3.07 -13.58
C GLN A 104 13.27 -3.59 -13.43
N ARG A 105 13.46 -4.91 -13.24
CA ARG A 105 14.76 -5.58 -13.12
C ARG A 105 15.16 -6.26 -14.43
#